data_AF-A0A9X2XEH3-F1
#
_entry.id   AF-A0A9X2XEH3-F1
#
_cell.length_a   1.000
_cell.length_b   1.000
_cell.length_c   1.000
_cell.angle_alpha   90.00
_cell.angle_beta   90.00
_cell.angle_gamma   90.00
#
_symmetry.space_group_name_H-M   'P 1'
#
loop_
_entity.id
_entity.type
_entity.pdbx_description
1 polymer ?
#
loop_
_entity_poly.entity_id
_entity_poly.type
_entity_poly.pdbx_seq_one_letter_code
_entity_poly.pdbx_strand_id
1 'polypeptide(L)'
;MGLVSGFVWWPRSPTDLGHAGRAATSQWLSAWQAGEIVALVRHTERCDRSSNPCLGPADGITQVGSEAAAAVGRGFTQLGMQQAEVLSSPLTRTVQTAHYMFGSDAVTQDWLATCGPTLRDDVVAHKSAGHNLVLVTHSGCISDFEKQTGYPHAVTAEYGSALLLRVDAHGQLKVLGIINPVAWSQVKNQ
;
A
#
# COMPACT_ATOMS: atom_id res chain seq x y z
N MET A 1 33.83 -12.67 31.14
CA MET A 1 32.48 -12.67 30.54
C MET A 1 32.43 -11.51 29.55
N GLY A 2 32.63 -11.80 28.26
CA GLY A 2 32.55 -10.77 27.22
C GLY A 2 31.10 -10.57 26.79
N LEU A 3 30.56 -9.37 27.02
CA LEU A 3 29.30 -8.93 26.44
C LEU A 3 29.55 -8.60 24.97
N VAL A 4 29.12 -9.49 24.07
CA VAL A 4 29.03 -9.16 22.65
C VAL A 4 27.77 -8.32 22.46
N SER A 5 27.93 -7.00 22.45
CA SER A 5 26.86 -6.10 22.02
C SER A 5 26.66 -6.29 20.51
N GLY A 6 25.76 -7.21 20.15
CA GLY A 6 25.30 -7.36 18.78
C GLY A 6 24.59 -6.09 18.35
N PHE A 7 25.20 -5.31 17.46
CA PHE A 7 24.51 -4.25 16.74
C PHE A 7 23.43 -4.91 15.88
N VAL A 8 22.17 -4.83 16.31
CA VAL A 8 21.04 -5.19 15.45
C VAL A 8 20.91 -4.06 14.43
N TRP A 9 21.36 -4.31 13.21
CA TRP A 9 21.17 -3.41 12.08
C TRP A 9 19.69 -3.41 11.73
N TRP A 10 18.93 -2.48 12.31
CA TRP A 10 17.53 -2.31 11.94
C TRP A 10 17.45 -1.65 10.56
N PRO A 11 16.70 -2.23 9.61
CA PRO A 11 16.58 -1.65 8.27
C PRO A 11 15.91 -0.28 8.36
N ARG A 12 16.41 0.69 7.58
CA ARG A 12 15.86 2.05 7.55
C ARG A 12 14.45 2.10 6.95
N SER A 13 14.14 1.18 6.06
CA SER A 13 12.87 1.13 5.32
C SER A 13 12.36 -0.30 5.27
N PRO A 14 11.04 -0.50 5.08
CA PRO A 14 10.48 -1.81 4.81
C PRO A 14 11.19 -2.50 3.63
N THR A 15 11.26 -3.84 3.66
CA THR A 15 11.89 -4.62 2.60
C THR A 15 11.21 -4.37 1.26
N ASP A 16 11.99 -4.18 0.19
CA ASP A 16 11.45 -4.16 -1.17
C ASP A 16 11.04 -5.58 -1.58
N LEU A 17 9.72 -5.79 -1.67
CA LEU A 17 9.11 -7.07 -2.00
C LEU A 17 9.26 -7.43 -3.48
N GLY A 18 9.53 -6.45 -4.36
CA GLY A 18 9.84 -6.69 -5.77
C GLY A 18 11.19 -7.38 -5.98
N HIS A 19 12.11 -7.22 -5.03
CA HIS A 19 13.44 -7.84 -5.04
C HIS A 19 13.62 -8.88 -3.93
N ALA A 20 12.55 -9.23 -3.22
CA ALA A 20 12.60 -10.18 -2.12
C ALA A 20 12.80 -11.62 -2.61
N GLY A 21 13.44 -12.45 -1.79
CA GLY A 21 13.63 -13.86 -2.09
C GLY A 21 12.33 -14.66 -2.06
N ARG A 22 12.31 -15.84 -2.70
CA ARG A 22 11.13 -16.70 -2.86
C ARG A 22 10.38 -17.00 -1.56
N ALA A 23 11.08 -17.13 -0.44
CA ALA A 23 10.47 -17.40 0.86
C ALA A 23 9.58 -16.23 1.33
N ALA A 24 10.08 -15.00 1.21
CA ALA A 24 9.31 -13.80 1.53
C ALA A 24 8.14 -13.62 0.56
N THR A 25 8.36 -13.87 -0.74
CA THR A 25 7.30 -13.84 -1.76
C THR A 25 6.18 -14.83 -1.44
N SER A 26 6.54 -16.09 -1.16
CA SER A 26 5.59 -17.14 -0.77
C SER A 26 4.82 -16.79 0.50
N GLN A 27 5.49 -16.20 1.49
CA GLN A 27 4.86 -15.80 2.75
C GLN A 27 3.75 -14.77 2.54
N TRP A 28 4.02 -13.68 1.81
CA TRP A 28 3.01 -12.63 1.66
C TRP A 28 1.90 -13.06 0.69
N LEU A 29 2.19 -13.88 -0.32
CA LEU A 29 1.17 -14.49 -1.18
C LEU A 29 0.25 -15.43 -0.39
N SER A 30 0.80 -16.25 0.51
CA SER A 30 -0.01 -17.10 1.39
C SER A 30 -0.90 -16.26 2.33
N ALA A 31 -0.38 -15.15 2.86
CA ALA A 31 -1.18 -14.23 3.68
C ALA A 31 -2.28 -13.53 2.86
N TRP A 32 -2.03 -13.22 1.58
CA TRP A 32 -3.07 -12.71 0.68
C TRP A 32 -4.19 -13.73 0.48
N GLN A 33 -3.85 -15.01 0.22
CA GLN A 33 -4.84 -16.07 0.06
C GLN A 33 -5.65 -16.33 1.34
N ALA A 34 -5.06 -16.08 2.51
CA ALA A 34 -5.74 -16.16 3.80
C ALA A 34 -6.60 -14.92 4.12
N GLY A 35 -6.58 -13.88 3.27
CA GLY A 35 -7.31 -12.65 3.53
C GLY A 35 -6.73 -11.84 4.69
N GLU A 36 -5.42 -11.91 4.92
CA GLU A 36 -4.74 -11.29 6.07
C GLU A 36 -3.94 -10.03 5.68
N ILE A 37 -3.98 -9.58 4.42
CA ILE A 37 -3.19 -8.44 3.96
C ILE A 37 -3.97 -7.13 4.10
N VAL A 38 -3.26 -6.09 4.56
CA VAL A 38 -3.61 -4.70 4.26
C VAL A 38 -2.53 -4.12 3.33
N ALA A 39 -2.95 -3.44 2.28
CA ALA A 39 -2.08 -2.74 1.34
C ALA A 39 -2.36 -1.23 1.37
N LEU A 40 -1.43 -0.42 1.88
CA LEU A 40 -1.52 1.05 1.77
C LEU A 40 -0.88 1.49 0.46
N VAL A 41 -1.71 1.85 -0.51
CA VAL A 41 -1.30 2.26 -1.86
C VAL A 41 -1.20 3.78 -1.91
N ARG A 42 -0.04 4.32 -2.29
CA ARG A 42 0.05 5.75 -2.62
C ARG A 42 -0.68 6.00 -3.93
N HIS A 43 -1.50 7.07 -3.98
CA HIS A 43 -2.05 7.54 -5.25
C HIS A 43 -0.97 7.71 -6.33
N THR A 44 -1.37 7.69 -7.59
CA THR A 44 -0.46 7.84 -8.73
C THR A 44 -0.18 9.32 -9.04
N GLU A 45 0.61 9.58 -10.09
CA GLU A 45 1.08 10.92 -10.43
C GLU A 45 -0.06 11.96 -10.47
N ARG A 46 0.11 13.03 -9.69
CA ARG A 46 -0.87 14.12 -9.56
C ARG A 46 -0.61 15.26 -10.54
N CYS A 47 -1.68 15.91 -10.95
CA CYS A 47 -1.70 16.99 -11.93
C CYS A 47 -0.94 18.25 -11.53
N ASP A 48 -1.24 18.82 -10.37
CA ASP A 48 -0.64 20.05 -9.83
C ASP A 48 0.87 19.97 -9.48
N ARG A 49 1.56 18.87 -9.85
CA ARG A 49 3.03 18.71 -9.75
C ARG A 49 3.65 18.11 -11.01
N SER A 50 2.92 18.11 -12.12
CA SER A 50 3.35 17.50 -13.38
C SER A 50 3.02 18.40 -14.56
N SER A 51 3.80 18.29 -15.64
CA SER A 51 3.48 18.87 -16.93
C SER A 51 2.70 17.91 -17.85
N ASN A 52 2.46 16.68 -17.39
CA ASN A 52 1.71 15.68 -18.17
C ASN A 52 0.22 16.06 -18.25
N PRO A 53 -0.48 15.65 -19.32
CA PRO A 53 -1.90 15.90 -19.48
C PRO A 53 -2.72 15.39 -18.29
N CYS A 54 -3.67 16.19 -17.84
CA CYS A 54 -4.62 15.83 -16.79
C CYS A 54 -5.84 15.11 -17.35
N LEU A 55 -6.38 14.15 -16.59
CA LEU A 55 -7.65 13.50 -16.94
C LEU A 55 -8.88 14.33 -16.61
N GLY A 56 -8.72 15.41 -15.84
CA GLY A 56 -9.81 16.28 -15.46
C GLY A 56 -9.34 17.36 -14.48
N PRO A 57 -9.81 17.35 -13.21
CA PRO A 57 -9.46 18.39 -12.24
C PRO A 57 -7.95 18.52 -11.98
N ALA A 58 -7.52 19.75 -11.64
CA ALA A 58 -6.12 20.05 -11.35
C ALA A 58 -5.58 19.33 -10.10
N ASP A 59 -6.46 18.93 -9.17
CA ASP A 59 -6.13 18.17 -7.97
C ASP A 59 -6.24 16.64 -8.16
N GLY A 60 -6.52 16.20 -9.39
CA GLY A 60 -6.60 14.79 -9.80
C GLY A 60 -5.25 14.19 -10.25
N ILE A 61 -5.33 13.10 -11.01
CA ILE A 61 -4.18 12.40 -11.60
C ILE A 61 -3.98 12.72 -13.07
N THR A 62 -2.74 12.55 -13.53
CA THR A 62 -2.38 12.69 -14.94
C THR A 62 -2.80 11.46 -15.74
N GLN A 63 -2.80 11.57 -17.07
CA GLN A 63 -3.05 10.44 -17.97
C GLN A 63 -2.06 9.30 -17.70
N VAL A 64 -0.76 9.59 -17.61
CA VAL A 64 0.25 8.58 -17.26
C VAL A 64 0.05 8.03 -15.84
N GLY A 65 -0.45 8.86 -14.91
CA GLY A 65 -0.87 8.42 -13.58
C GLY A 65 -1.99 7.38 -13.63
N SER A 66 -2.93 7.49 -14.56
CA SER A 66 -4.00 6.50 -14.74
C SER A 66 -3.51 5.19 -15.32
N GLU A 67 -2.55 5.23 -16.26
CA GLU A 67 -1.93 4.04 -16.83
C GLU A 67 -1.13 3.28 -15.75
N ALA A 68 -0.41 4.01 -14.90
CA ALA A 68 0.26 3.47 -13.73
C ALA A 68 -0.74 2.87 -12.74
N ALA A 69 -1.87 3.53 -12.46
CA ALA A 69 -2.90 3.02 -11.57
C ALA A 69 -3.49 1.71 -12.11
N ALA A 70 -3.77 1.64 -13.41
CA ALA A 70 -4.20 0.42 -14.07
C ALA A 70 -3.16 -0.70 -13.99
N ALA A 71 -1.86 -0.39 -14.02
CA ALA A 71 -0.81 -1.39 -13.83
C ALA A 71 -0.78 -1.96 -12.41
N VAL A 72 -0.90 -1.10 -11.39
CA VAL A 72 -1.04 -1.51 -9.99
C VAL A 72 -2.29 -2.39 -9.82
N GLY A 73 -3.41 -1.95 -10.37
CA GLY A 73 -4.69 -2.66 -10.33
C GLY A 73 -4.65 -4.05 -10.98
N ARG A 74 -3.95 -4.19 -12.11
CA ARG A 74 -3.68 -5.49 -12.74
C ARG A 74 -2.90 -6.42 -11.81
N GLY A 75 -1.91 -5.91 -11.09
CA GLY A 75 -1.14 -6.68 -10.10
C GLY A 75 -2.05 -7.25 -9.00
N PHE A 76 -2.92 -6.41 -8.41
CA PHE A 76 -3.91 -6.87 -7.43
C PHE A 76 -4.93 -7.85 -8.01
N THR A 77 -5.43 -7.58 -9.22
CA THR A 77 -6.40 -8.46 -9.89
C THR A 77 -5.81 -9.84 -10.16
N GLN A 78 -4.52 -9.92 -10.50
CA GLN A 78 -3.81 -11.19 -10.67
C GLN A 78 -3.69 -12.00 -9.38
N LEU A 79 -3.70 -11.36 -8.21
CA LEU A 79 -3.71 -12.03 -6.91
C LEU A 79 -5.09 -12.60 -6.53
N GLY A 80 -6.17 -12.06 -7.13
CA GLY A 80 -7.56 -12.40 -6.83
C GLY A 80 -8.17 -11.43 -5.82
N MET A 81 -9.25 -10.76 -6.21
CA MET A 81 -9.92 -9.70 -5.44
C MET A 81 -11.25 -10.15 -4.81
N GLN A 82 -11.61 -11.44 -4.90
CA GLN A 82 -12.90 -11.95 -4.43
C GLN A 82 -13.08 -11.79 -2.91
N GLN A 83 -11.97 -11.78 -2.17
CA GLN A 83 -11.90 -11.61 -0.72
C GLN A 83 -11.09 -10.36 -0.39
N ALA A 84 -11.37 -9.25 -1.08
CA ALA A 84 -10.68 -7.99 -0.86
C ALA A 84 -11.66 -6.81 -0.88
N GLU A 85 -11.49 -5.90 0.08
CA GLU A 85 -12.19 -4.63 0.15
C GLU A 85 -11.25 -3.50 -0.32
N VAL A 86 -11.81 -2.48 -0.96
CA VAL A 86 -11.05 -1.30 -1.42
C VAL A 86 -11.66 -0.05 -0.82
N LEU A 87 -10.84 0.72 -0.12
CA LEU A 87 -11.17 2.03 0.43
C LEU A 87 -10.21 3.07 -0.15
N SER A 88 -10.66 4.31 -0.25
CA SER A 88 -9.79 5.44 -0.63
C SER A 88 -10.00 6.64 0.28
N SER A 89 -9.02 7.53 0.34
CA SER A 89 -9.31 8.88 0.85
C SER A 89 -10.27 9.61 -0.12
N PRO A 90 -11.05 10.60 0.36
CA PRO A 90 -12.02 11.34 -0.45
C PRO A 90 -11.39 12.31 -1.47
N LEU A 91 -10.07 12.46 -1.49
CA LEU A 91 -9.40 13.40 -2.40
C LEU A 91 -9.44 12.90 -3.85
N THR A 92 -9.64 13.82 -4.80
CA THR A 92 -9.82 13.50 -6.23
C THR A 92 -8.78 12.52 -6.76
N ARG A 93 -7.50 12.74 -6.44
CA ARG A 93 -6.39 11.88 -6.87
C ARG A 93 -6.46 10.43 -6.33
N THR A 94 -6.92 10.20 -5.10
CA THR A 94 -7.04 8.84 -4.53
C THR A 94 -8.27 8.13 -5.07
N VAL A 95 -9.38 8.85 -5.24
CA VAL A 95 -10.60 8.33 -5.88
C VAL A 95 -10.30 7.91 -7.31
N GLN A 96 -9.66 8.78 -8.10
CA GLN A 96 -9.26 8.46 -9.47
C GLN A 96 -8.25 7.30 -9.51
N THR A 97 -7.23 7.28 -8.64
CA THR A 97 -6.31 6.14 -8.60
C THR A 97 -7.06 4.83 -8.32
N ALA A 98 -7.96 4.79 -7.34
CA ALA A 98 -8.75 3.59 -7.04
C ALA A 98 -9.64 3.17 -8.21
N HIS A 99 -10.30 4.14 -8.86
CA HIS A 99 -11.10 3.92 -10.06
C HIS A 99 -10.29 3.25 -11.17
N TYR A 100 -9.12 3.80 -11.51
CA TYR A 100 -8.29 3.23 -12.57
C TYR A 100 -7.61 1.92 -12.18
N MET A 101 -7.45 1.63 -10.88
CA MET A 101 -6.99 0.32 -10.42
C MET A 101 -8.04 -0.77 -10.63
N PHE A 102 -9.32 -0.50 -10.35
CA PHE A 102 -10.33 -1.55 -10.20
C PHE A 102 -11.55 -1.42 -11.12
N GLY A 103 -11.64 -0.36 -11.91
CA GLY A 103 -12.76 -0.09 -12.82
C GLY A 103 -14.03 0.45 -12.14
N SER A 104 -13.95 0.78 -10.84
CA SER A 104 -15.04 1.35 -10.07
C SER A 104 -14.52 2.22 -8.93
N ASP A 105 -15.31 3.20 -8.51
CA ASP A 105 -14.96 4.05 -7.37
C ASP A 105 -14.96 3.24 -6.06
N ALA A 106 -13.94 3.45 -5.24
CA ALA A 106 -13.85 2.87 -3.91
C ALA A 106 -14.70 3.66 -2.91
N VAL A 107 -15.10 3.00 -1.82
CA VAL A 107 -15.76 3.70 -0.70
C VAL A 107 -14.76 4.66 -0.06
N THR A 108 -15.14 5.93 0.06
CA THR A 108 -14.27 6.96 0.62
C THR A 108 -14.31 6.99 2.14
N GLN A 109 -13.16 7.19 2.78
CA GLN A 109 -13.03 7.31 4.22
C GLN A 109 -12.09 8.48 4.58
N ASP A 110 -12.56 9.40 5.43
CA ASP A 110 -11.82 10.62 5.77
C ASP A 110 -10.50 10.35 6.49
N TRP A 111 -10.44 9.27 7.29
CA TRP A 111 -9.23 8.89 8.03
C TRP A 111 -8.04 8.52 7.12
N LEU A 112 -8.31 8.17 5.85
CA LEU A 112 -7.29 7.96 4.82
C LEU A 112 -6.73 9.26 4.23
N ALA A 113 -7.33 10.41 4.53
CA ALA A 113 -6.84 11.74 4.16
C ALA A 113 -6.21 12.47 5.34
N THR A 114 -6.87 12.47 6.50
CA THR A 114 -6.36 13.16 7.70
C THR A 114 -5.16 12.46 8.27
N CYS A 115 -5.19 11.12 8.28
CA CYS A 115 -4.13 10.27 8.80
C CYS A 115 -3.77 10.69 10.24
N GLY A 116 -2.53 10.43 10.68
CA GLY A 116 -2.04 10.87 11.98
C GLY A 116 -1.73 9.73 12.95
N PRO A 117 -1.64 10.03 14.26
CA PRO A 117 -1.03 9.14 15.24
C PRO A 117 -1.81 7.85 15.51
N THR A 118 -3.08 7.79 15.12
CA THR A 118 -3.95 6.61 15.27
C THR A 118 -3.99 5.72 14.04
N LEU A 119 -3.37 6.12 12.93
CA LEU A 119 -3.53 5.46 11.64
C LEU A 119 -3.24 3.95 11.70
N ARG A 120 -2.24 3.51 12.48
CA ARG A 120 -1.97 2.08 12.69
C ARG A 120 -3.17 1.35 13.30
N ASP A 121 -3.77 1.91 14.34
CA ASP A 121 -4.89 1.30 15.04
C ASP A 121 -6.18 1.41 14.21
N ASP A 122 -6.36 2.51 13.46
CA ASP A 122 -7.47 2.68 12.50
C ASP A 122 -7.42 1.62 11.39
N VAL A 123 -6.23 1.31 10.87
CA VAL A 123 -6.03 0.24 9.88
C VAL A 123 -6.44 -1.12 10.44
N VAL A 124 -6.06 -1.44 11.68
CA VAL A 124 -6.45 -2.71 12.32
C VAL A 124 -7.96 -2.76 12.57
N ALA A 125 -8.56 -1.66 13.01
CA ALA A 125 -9.99 -1.57 13.31
C ALA A 125 -10.89 -1.74 12.07
N HIS A 126 -10.42 -1.30 10.90
CA HIS A 126 -11.16 -1.44 9.63
C HIS A 126 -10.86 -2.74 8.89
N LYS A 127 -9.99 -3.60 9.42
CA LYS A 127 -9.60 -4.85 8.77
C LYS A 127 -10.57 -5.98 9.14
N SER A 128 -11.43 -6.34 8.18
CA SER A 128 -12.29 -7.52 8.27
C SER A 128 -11.47 -8.81 8.29
N ALA A 129 -11.78 -9.73 9.21
CA ALA A 129 -11.16 -11.06 9.25
C ALA A 129 -11.44 -11.82 7.94
N GLY A 130 -10.42 -12.51 7.39
CA GLY A 130 -10.53 -13.27 6.15
C GLY A 130 -10.70 -12.44 4.87
N HIS A 131 -10.64 -11.11 4.93
CA HIS A 131 -10.73 -10.24 3.77
C HIS A 131 -9.52 -9.30 3.69
N ASN A 132 -8.81 -9.31 2.57
CA ASN A 132 -7.75 -8.33 2.32
C ASN A 132 -8.33 -6.91 2.28
N LEU A 133 -7.51 -5.92 2.59
CA LEU A 133 -7.93 -4.52 2.58
C LEU A 133 -6.94 -3.68 1.78
N VAL A 134 -7.39 -3.06 0.71
CA VAL A 134 -6.61 -2.14 -0.11
C VAL A 134 -7.01 -0.71 0.21
N LEU A 135 -6.04 0.11 0.64
CA LEU A 135 -6.24 1.47 1.11
C LEU A 135 -5.51 2.46 0.20
N VAL A 136 -6.23 3.18 -0.65
CA VAL A 136 -5.63 4.19 -1.55
C VAL A 136 -5.51 5.53 -0.83
N THR A 137 -4.28 5.95 -0.52
CA THR A 137 -3.95 7.07 0.36
C THR A 137 -2.75 7.88 -0.15
N HIS A 138 -2.04 8.58 0.73
CA HIS A 138 -0.98 9.53 0.44
C HIS A 138 0.36 9.07 1.03
N SER A 139 1.46 9.59 0.49
CA SER A 139 2.80 9.29 1.00
C SER A 139 2.97 9.71 2.46
N GLY A 140 2.39 10.84 2.87
CA GLY A 140 2.46 11.31 4.26
C GLY A 140 1.82 10.33 5.24
N CYS A 141 0.67 9.75 4.87
CA CYS A 141 -0.03 8.74 5.65
C CYS A 141 0.79 7.45 5.78
N ILE A 142 1.37 7.00 4.67
CA ILE A 142 2.28 5.84 4.68
C ILE A 142 3.47 6.12 5.60
N SER A 143 4.08 7.32 5.52
CA SER A 143 5.19 7.69 6.39
C SER A 143 4.80 7.77 7.87
N ASP A 144 3.60 8.23 8.21
CA ASP A 144 3.12 8.24 9.60
C ASP A 144 2.88 6.83 10.13
N PHE A 145 2.31 5.95 9.29
CA PHE A 145 2.18 4.53 9.62
C PHE A 145 3.54 3.84 9.79
N GLU A 146 4.51 4.09 8.90
CA GLU A 146 5.87 3.58 8.98
C GLU A 146 6.56 4.00 10.29
N LYS A 147 6.43 5.26 10.71
CA LYS A 147 6.92 5.72 12.02
C LYS A 147 6.31 4.94 13.18
N GLN A 148 4.99 4.74 13.16
CA GLN A 148 4.26 4.00 14.20
C GLN A 148 4.62 2.50 14.25
N THR A 149 5.21 1.96 13.18
CA THR A 149 5.55 0.54 13.03
C THR A 149 7.05 0.25 13.05
N GLY A 150 7.87 1.23 13.46
CA GLY A 150 9.30 1.03 13.68
C GLY A 150 10.21 1.40 12.50
N TYR A 151 9.71 2.20 11.55
CA TYR A 151 10.47 2.74 10.41
C TYR A 151 10.42 4.29 10.37
N PRO A 152 10.92 5.00 11.39
CA PRO A 152 10.79 6.46 11.49
C PRO A 152 11.55 7.25 10.41
N HIS A 153 12.46 6.59 9.70
CA HIS A 153 13.29 7.17 8.65
C HIS A 153 13.14 6.41 7.32
N ALA A 154 11.97 5.82 7.09
CA ALA A 154 11.66 5.18 5.82
C ALA A 154 11.79 6.18 4.66
N VAL A 155 12.28 5.69 3.53
CA VAL A 155 12.22 6.44 2.28
C VAL A 155 10.76 6.64 1.90
N THR A 156 10.40 7.85 1.51
CA THR A 156 9.02 8.18 1.13
C THR A 156 8.54 7.30 -0.01
N ALA A 157 7.43 6.59 0.21
CA ALA A 157 6.77 5.75 -0.77
C ALA A 157 6.57 6.44 -2.13
N GLU A 158 6.95 5.81 -3.23
CA GLU A 158 6.80 6.31 -4.61
C GLU A 158 5.35 6.32 -5.11
N TYR A 159 5.02 7.11 -6.13
CA TYR A 159 3.67 7.13 -6.73
C TYR A 159 3.28 5.73 -7.22
N GLY A 160 2.16 5.19 -6.74
CA GLY A 160 1.70 3.83 -7.09
C GLY A 160 2.42 2.69 -6.36
N SER A 161 3.30 2.96 -5.40
CA SER A 161 3.82 1.91 -4.52
C SER A 161 2.77 1.48 -3.49
N ALA A 162 2.93 0.29 -2.93
CA ALA A 162 2.09 -0.19 -1.84
C ALA A 162 2.90 -0.77 -0.69
N LEU A 163 2.66 -0.27 0.52
CA LEU A 163 3.14 -0.89 1.75
C LEU A 163 2.23 -2.05 2.10
N LEU A 164 2.78 -3.26 2.16
CA LEU A 164 2.07 -4.46 2.59
C LEU A 164 2.34 -4.75 4.05
N LEU A 165 1.27 -5.04 4.78
CA LEU A 165 1.31 -5.56 6.13
C LEU A 165 0.35 -6.75 6.27
N ARG A 166 0.65 -7.61 7.23
CA ARG A 166 -0.22 -8.70 7.67
C ARG A 166 -0.94 -8.27 8.94
N VAL A 167 -2.24 -8.49 8.99
CA VAL A 167 -3.06 -8.44 10.20
C VAL A 167 -3.70 -9.82 10.36
N ASP A 168 -3.28 -10.56 11.38
CA ASP A 168 -3.82 -11.89 11.64
C ASP A 168 -5.21 -11.83 12.32
N ALA A 169 -5.82 -12.99 12.54
CA ALA A 169 -7.13 -13.11 13.18
C ALA A 169 -7.21 -12.56 14.62
N HIS A 170 -6.07 -12.29 15.26
CA HIS A 170 -5.98 -11.69 16.59
C HIS A 170 -5.70 -10.18 16.54
N GLY A 171 -5.66 -9.59 15.34
CA GLY A 171 -5.33 -8.19 15.13
C GLY A 171 -3.84 -7.89 15.26
N GLN A 172 -2.96 -8.91 15.27
CA GLN A 172 -1.52 -8.65 15.31
C GLN A 172 -1.04 -8.15 13.96
N LEU A 173 -0.44 -6.95 14.00
CA LEU A 173 0.06 -6.25 12.83
C LEU A 173 1.56 -6.49 12.64
N LYS A 174 1.94 -6.87 11.41
CA LYS A 174 3.33 -6.98 10.98
C LYS A 174 3.53 -6.36 9.61
N VAL A 175 4.45 -5.39 9.50
CA VAL A 175 4.90 -4.86 8.20
C VAL A 175 5.68 -5.96 7.46
N LEU A 176 5.28 -6.24 6.22
CA LEU A 176 5.93 -7.23 5.36
C LEU A 176 6.97 -6.59 4.45
N GLY A 177 6.65 -5.42 3.90
CA GLY A 177 7.52 -4.71 2.96
C GLY A 177 6.74 -3.78 2.04
N ILE A 178 7.42 -3.23 1.04
CA ILE A 178 6.85 -2.33 0.04
C ILE A 178 7.00 -2.93 -1.36
N ILE A 179 5.97 -2.82 -2.19
CA ILE A 179 6.02 -3.12 -3.63
C ILE A 179 6.09 -1.79 -4.37
N ASN A 180 7.16 -1.57 -5.12
CA ASN A 180 7.32 -0.39 -5.96
C ASN A 180 6.57 -0.54 -7.30
N PRO A 181 6.23 0.57 -7.99
CA PRO A 181 5.34 0.55 -9.15
C PRO A 181 5.76 -0.43 -10.25
N VAL A 182 7.06 -0.51 -10.54
CA VAL A 182 7.63 -1.38 -11.58
C VAL A 182 7.46 -2.86 -11.24
N ALA A 183 7.48 -3.20 -9.95
CA ALA A 183 7.45 -4.58 -9.47
C ALA A 183 6.05 -5.23 -9.57
N TRP A 184 4.98 -4.44 -9.71
CA TRP A 184 3.61 -4.98 -9.88
C TRP A 184 3.47 -5.88 -11.09
N SER A 185 4.24 -5.62 -12.16
CA SER A 185 4.26 -6.46 -13.37
C SER A 185 4.83 -7.87 -13.15
N GLN A 186 5.55 -8.06 -12.05
CA GLN A 186 6.24 -9.30 -11.70
C GLN A 186 5.48 -10.13 -10.66
N VAL A 187 4.47 -9.52 -10.02
CA VAL A 187 3.57 -10.21 -9.10
C VAL A 187 2.71 -11.17 -9.94
N LYS A 188 2.95 -12.48 -9.80
CA LYS A 188 2.13 -13.51 -10.43
C LYS A 188 1.65 -14.47 -9.36
N ASN A 189 0.36 -14.80 -9.37
CA ASN A 189 -0.10 -16.06 -8.81
C ASN A 189 0.57 -17.17 -9.65
N GLN A 190 1.50 -17.91 -9.05
CA GLN A 190 2.00 -19.17 -9.62
C GLN A 190 1.02 -20.28 -9.29
#